data_AF-A0A957LUE4-F1
#
_entry.id   AF-A0A957LUE4-F1
#
_cell.length_a   1.000
_cell.length_b   1.000
_cell.length_c   1.000
_cell.angle_alpha   90.00
_cell.angle_beta   90.00
_cell.angle_gamma   90.00
#
_symmetry.space_group_name_H-M   'P 1'
#
loop_
_entity.id
_entity.type
_entity.pdbx_description
1 polymer ?
#
loop_
_entity_poly.entity_id
_entity_poly.type
_entity_poly.pdbx_seq_one_letter_code
_entity_poly.pdbx_strand_id
1 'polypeptide(L)'
;IGFSQVFGHHDDVGGMVPGSLPVHATDSWMEGVLIPPIKLYERGQLNKAAFRIITRNSRLSDHLAGDLDAEIGAARLGSRRIVALADRYGVDTLEAAFDQILKNTAEIFRREILPKIKDGEYHFEDYIEADGVDAPRLHALRLKMTKTPEKIILDFNGTDPEAKGPIN
;
A
#
# COMPACT_ATOMS: atom_id res chain seq x y z
N ILE A 1 -2.83 -20.61 -9.46
CA ILE A 1 -2.91 -20.81 -8.00
C ILE A 1 -2.91 -19.50 -7.21
N GLY A 2 -1.80 -18.76 -6.98
CA GLY A 2 -1.90 -17.49 -6.23
C GLY A 2 -0.58 -16.78 -5.91
N PHE A 3 -0.66 -15.67 -5.17
CA PHE A 3 0.48 -14.86 -4.73
C PHE A 3 0.57 -14.80 -3.19
N SER A 4 1.79 -14.67 -2.67
CA SER A 4 2.04 -14.29 -1.27
C SER A 4 2.74 -12.94 -1.29
N GLN A 5 2.12 -11.96 -0.63
CA GLN A 5 2.62 -10.59 -0.54
C GLN A 5 2.94 -10.27 0.92
N VAL A 6 4.04 -9.55 1.12
CA VAL A 6 4.48 -9.00 2.41
C VAL A 6 4.78 -7.52 2.15
N PHE A 7 4.48 -6.68 3.14
CA PHE A 7 4.72 -5.25 3.11
C PHE A 7 5.29 -4.84 4.47
N GLY A 8 6.41 -4.11 4.45
CA GLY A 8 7.03 -3.50 5.62
C GLY A 8 7.36 -2.03 5.35
N HIS A 9 7.34 -1.23 6.40
CA HIS A 9 7.87 0.13 6.37
C HIS A 9 9.35 0.09 6.73
N HIS A 10 10.18 0.85 6.03
CA HIS A 10 11.62 0.94 6.29
C HIS A 10 11.99 2.31 6.85
N ASP A 11 12.90 2.33 7.81
CA ASP A 11 13.29 3.55 8.53
C ASP A 11 13.92 4.62 7.62
N ASP A 12 14.68 4.22 6.59
CA ASP A 12 15.36 5.14 5.68
C ASP A 12 15.43 4.56 4.26
N VAL A 13 14.99 5.38 3.29
CA VAL A 13 14.93 5.01 1.86
C VAL A 13 15.78 5.93 0.98
N GLY A 14 16.68 6.72 1.57
CA GLY A 14 17.62 7.57 0.82
C GLY A 14 17.09 8.91 0.34
N GLY A 15 16.00 9.42 0.93
CA GLY A 15 15.48 10.76 0.63
C GLY A 15 16.44 11.88 1.06
N MET A 16 16.05 13.15 0.84
CA MET A 16 16.89 14.32 1.11
C MET A 16 17.31 14.49 2.58
N VAL A 17 16.60 13.86 3.52
CA VAL A 17 16.93 13.84 4.97
C VAL A 17 16.99 12.40 5.49
N PRO A 18 17.67 12.14 6.63
CA PRO A 18 17.57 10.85 7.31
C PRO A 18 16.12 10.51 7.67
N GLY A 19 15.67 9.31 7.32
CA GLY A 19 14.29 8.87 7.51
C GLY A 19 13.60 8.45 6.21
N SER A 20 12.32 8.12 6.32
CA SER A 20 11.46 7.71 5.21
C SER A 20 10.40 8.75 4.81
N LEU A 21 10.32 9.88 5.53
CA LEU A 21 9.31 10.93 5.34
C LEU A 21 9.98 12.32 5.31
N PRO A 22 10.56 12.76 4.18
CA PRO A 22 11.19 14.06 4.06
C PRO A 22 10.16 15.19 3.94
N VAL A 23 9.78 15.80 5.05
CA VAL A 23 8.69 16.82 5.15
C VAL A 23 8.87 18.11 4.34
N HIS A 24 10.00 18.30 3.67
CA HIS A 24 10.31 19.45 2.82
C HIS A 24 10.54 19.06 1.35
N ALA A 25 10.25 17.81 0.97
CA ALA A 25 10.39 17.35 -0.40
C ALA A 25 9.39 18.07 -1.32
N THR A 26 9.90 18.61 -2.43
CA THR A 26 9.08 19.30 -3.44
C THR A 26 8.84 18.48 -4.71
N ASP A 27 9.53 17.36 -4.82
CA ASP A 27 9.39 16.41 -5.91
C ASP A 27 9.83 15.02 -5.44
N SER A 28 9.46 14.00 -6.20
CA SER A 28 9.71 12.61 -5.86
C SER A 28 11.20 12.22 -5.87
N TRP A 29 12.09 13.03 -6.45
CA TRP A 29 13.54 12.78 -6.40
C TRP A 29 14.13 13.08 -5.03
N MET A 30 13.42 13.87 -4.21
CA MET A 30 13.78 14.15 -2.83
C MET A 30 13.24 13.09 -1.85
N GLU A 31 12.34 12.22 -2.29
CA GLU A 31 11.64 11.25 -1.43
C GLU A 31 12.39 9.93 -1.24
N GLY A 32 13.45 9.72 -2.01
CA GLY A 32 14.33 8.56 -1.91
C GLY A 32 14.29 7.69 -3.15
N VAL A 33 14.72 6.44 -3.00
CA VAL A 33 14.87 5.54 -4.15
C VAL A 33 13.51 5.05 -4.67
N LEU A 34 13.20 5.39 -5.92
CA LEU A 34 12.01 4.92 -6.61
C LEU A 34 12.33 3.65 -7.39
N ILE A 35 11.83 2.50 -6.90
CA ILE A 35 12.11 1.19 -7.48
C ILE A 35 10.88 0.74 -8.28
N PRO A 36 10.94 0.64 -9.61
CA PRO A 36 9.85 0.08 -10.39
C PRO A 36 9.69 -1.43 -10.10
N PRO A 37 8.57 -2.06 -10.49
CA PRO A 37 8.43 -3.51 -10.36
C PRO A 37 9.55 -4.26 -11.09
N ILE A 38 10.49 -4.81 -10.32
CA ILE A 38 11.62 -5.61 -10.81
C ILE A 38 11.71 -6.94 -10.08
N LYS A 39 12.35 -7.92 -10.73
CA LYS A 39 12.67 -9.18 -10.08
C LYS A 39 13.90 -9.01 -9.18
N LEU A 40 13.67 -9.03 -7.86
CA LEU A 40 14.76 -9.18 -6.90
C LEU A 40 15.33 -10.61 -6.89
N TYR A 41 14.49 -11.60 -7.17
CA TYR A 41 14.90 -12.98 -7.40
C TYR A 41 14.36 -13.48 -8.74
N GLU A 42 15.19 -14.23 -9.47
CA GLU A 42 14.76 -14.96 -10.65
C GLU A 42 15.23 -16.41 -10.55
N ARG A 43 14.28 -17.35 -10.66
CA ARG A 43 14.54 -18.80 -10.53
C ARG A 43 15.34 -19.15 -9.25
N GLY A 44 15.00 -18.48 -8.14
CA GLY A 44 15.65 -18.68 -6.84
C GLY A 44 16.99 -17.96 -6.67
N GLN A 45 17.53 -17.32 -7.72
CA GLN A 45 18.79 -16.59 -7.66
C GLN A 45 18.57 -15.11 -7.35
N LEU A 46 19.28 -14.60 -6.35
CA LEU A 46 19.24 -13.18 -5.97
C LEU A 46 19.87 -12.33 -7.06
N ASN A 47 19.16 -11.30 -7.50
CA ASN A 47 19.75 -10.21 -8.25
C ASN A 47 20.60 -9.36 -7.31
N LYS A 48 21.86 -9.76 -7.11
CA LYS A 48 22.81 -9.08 -6.22
C LYS A 48 23.04 -7.62 -6.62
N ALA A 49 22.91 -7.27 -7.91
CA ALA A 49 23.07 -5.90 -8.36
C ALA A 49 21.89 -5.04 -7.90
N ALA A 50 20.66 -5.49 -8.12
CA ALA A 50 19.47 -4.81 -7.63
C ALA A 50 19.49 -4.68 -6.10
N PHE A 51 19.77 -5.78 -5.38
CA PHE A 51 19.86 -5.75 -3.92
C PHE A 51 20.86 -4.71 -3.41
N ARG A 52 22.07 -4.66 -3.99
CA ARG A 52 23.07 -3.66 -3.63
C ARG A 52 22.63 -2.24 -3.96
N ILE A 53 21.98 -2.02 -5.10
CA ILE A 53 21.47 -0.69 -5.46
C ILE A 53 20.44 -0.24 -4.44
N ILE A 54 19.49 -1.11 -4.06
CA ILE A 54 18.45 -0.80 -3.08
C ILE A 54 19.09 -0.47 -1.72
N THR A 55 19.89 -1.38 -1.16
CA THR A 55 20.44 -1.20 0.19
C THR A 55 21.44 -0.05 0.27
N ARG A 56 22.18 0.25 -0.81
CA ARG A 56 23.15 1.35 -0.85
C ARG A 56 22.49 2.73 -0.76
N ASN A 57 21.23 2.86 -1.16
CA ASN A 57 20.52 4.13 -1.08
C ASN A 57 20.03 4.43 0.35
N SER A 58 20.09 3.49 1.29
CA SER A 58 19.73 3.75 2.68
C SER A 58 20.95 4.15 3.53
N ARG A 59 20.74 5.10 4.45
CA ARG A 59 21.71 5.43 5.52
C ARG A 59 21.82 4.31 6.55
N LEU A 60 20.81 3.45 6.64
CA LEU A 60 20.73 2.29 7.52
C LEU A 60 20.77 1.00 6.69
N SER A 61 21.80 0.86 5.83
CA SER A 61 21.88 -0.22 4.84
C SER A 61 21.75 -1.63 5.44
N ASP A 62 22.32 -1.86 6.62
CA ASP A 62 22.29 -3.17 7.29
C ASP A 62 20.90 -3.48 7.87
N HIS A 63 20.18 -2.45 8.34
CA HIS A 63 18.80 -2.59 8.80
C HIS A 63 17.88 -2.90 7.62
N LEU A 64 17.96 -2.10 6.55
CA LEU A 64 17.19 -2.33 5.34
C LEU A 64 17.47 -3.72 4.73
N ALA A 65 18.73 -4.16 4.75
CA ALA A 65 19.08 -5.52 4.29
C ALA A 65 18.42 -6.60 5.17
N GLY A 66 18.36 -6.41 6.48
CA GLY A 66 17.67 -7.29 7.42
C GLY A 66 16.16 -7.33 7.19
N ASP A 67 15.52 -6.17 7.01
CA ASP A 67 14.10 -6.07 6.72
C ASP A 67 13.74 -6.79 5.41
N LEU A 68 14.51 -6.54 4.34
CA LEU A 68 14.30 -7.22 3.05
C LEU A 68 14.44 -8.74 3.19
N ASP A 69 15.44 -9.22 3.94
CA ASP A 69 15.60 -10.67 4.17
C ASP A 69 14.40 -11.26 4.93
N ALA A 70 13.90 -10.56 5.95
CA ALA A 70 12.71 -10.96 6.71
C ALA A 70 11.46 -11.01 5.81
N GLU A 71 11.23 -9.99 4.98
CA GLU A 71 10.10 -9.93 4.05
C GLU A 71 10.17 -11.02 2.98
N ILE A 72 11.34 -11.24 2.38
CA ILE A 72 11.59 -12.32 1.42
C ILE A 72 11.33 -13.68 2.09
N GLY A 73 11.82 -13.88 3.30
CA GLY A 73 11.60 -15.09 4.10
C GLY A 73 10.13 -15.37 4.32
N ALA A 74 9.37 -14.35 4.73
CA ALA A 74 7.93 -14.43 4.96
C ALA A 74 7.16 -14.71 3.66
N ALA A 75 7.45 -14.02 2.56
CA ALA A 75 6.80 -14.23 1.26
C ALA A 75 7.07 -15.64 0.72
N ARG A 76 8.30 -16.14 0.85
CA ARG A 76 8.66 -17.52 0.47
C ARG A 76 7.93 -18.55 1.33
N LEU A 77 7.81 -18.31 2.63
CA LEU A 77 7.04 -19.19 3.51
C LEU A 77 5.58 -19.23 3.09
N GLY A 78 4.95 -18.08 2.86
CA GLY A 78 3.56 -18.00 2.40
C GLY A 78 3.36 -18.72 1.06
N SER A 79 4.27 -18.53 0.10
CA SER A 79 4.24 -19.26 -1.18
C SER A 79 4.30 -20.79 -0.98
N ARG A 80 5.21 -21.29 -0.13
CA ARG A 80 5.28 -22.74 0.20
C ARG A 80 3.99 -23.25 0.84
N ARG A 81 3.33 -22.44 1.68
CA ARG A 81 2.06 -22.81 2.32
C ARG A 81 0.91 -22.88 1.31
N ILE A 82 0.85 -21.96 0.35
CA ILE A 82 -0.13 -22.02 -0.75
C ILE A 82 0.06 -23.31 -1.57
N VAL A 83 1.31 -23.66 -1.91
CA VAL A 83 1.60 -24.93 -2.62
C VAL A 83 1.18 -26.13 -1.78
N ALA A 84 1.52 -26.17 -0.49
CA ALA A 84 1.14 -27.27 0.39
C ALA A 84 -0.40 -27.42 0.53
N LEU A 85 -1.15 -26.31 0.49
CA LEU A 85 -2.61 -26.35 0.45
C LEU A 85 -3.13 -26.92 -0.88
N ALA A 86 -2.53 -26.52 -2.00
CA ALA A 86 -2.88 -27.03 -3.32
C ALA A 86 -2.60 -28.55 -3.43
N ASP A 87 -1.47 -29.01 -2.91
CA ASP A 87 -1.12 -30.44 -2.90
C ASP A 87 -2.10 -31.25 -2.03
N ARG A 88 -2.55 -30.68 -0.91
CA ARG A 88 -3.44 -31.36 0.04
C ARG A 88 -4.89 -31.41 -0.42
N TYR A 89 -5.40 -30.32 -1.00
CA TYR A 89 -6.83 -30.14 -1.29
C TYR A 89 -7.15 -30.12 -2.79
N GLY A 90 -6.14 -30.07 -3.66
CA GLY A 90 -6.28 -29.85 -5.09
C GLY A 90 -6.39 -28.36 -5.44
N VAL A 91 -5.86 -28.00 -6.61
CA VAL A 91 -5.83 -26.62 -7.11
C VAL A 91 -7.24 -26.05 -7.24
N ASP A 92 -8.16 -26.79 -7.86
CA ASP A 92 -9.54 -26.34 -8.10
C ASP A 92 -10.28 -26.02 -6.80
N THR A 93 -10.07 -26.83 -5.75
CA THR A 93 -10.68 -26.58 -4.44
C THR A 93 -10.09 -25.35 -3.76
N LEU A 94 -8.78 -25.14 -3.90
CA LEU A 94 -8.11 -23.96 -3.34
C LEU A 94 -8.54 -22.67 -4.04
N GLU A 95 -8.62 -22.67 -5.38
CA GLU A 95 -9.07 -21.51 -6.15
C GLU A 95 -10.56 -21.20 -5.87
N ALA A 96 -11.41 -22.22 -5.79
CA ALA A 96 -12.81 -22.05 -5.36
C ALA A 96 -12.93 -21.46 -3.94
N ALA A 97 -12.02 -21.82 -3.02
CA ALA A 97 -12.00 -21.23 -1.69
C ALA A 97 -11.62 -19.73 -1.72
N PHE A 98 -10.69 -19.32 -2.57
CA PHE A 98 -10.35 -17.90 -2.77
C PHE A 98 -11.55 -17.11 -3.29
N ASP A 99 -12.23 -17.63 -4.31
CA ASP A 99 -13.44 -17.00 -4.85
C ASP A 99 -14.55 -16.90 -3.80
N GLN A 100 -14.71 -17.95 -2.98
CA GLN A 100 -15.70 -17.95 -1.92
C GLN A 100 -15.39 -16.91 -0.83
N ILE A 101 -14.12 -16.68 -0.48
CA ILE A 101 -13.72 -15.63 0.46
C ILE A 101 -14.10 -14.24 -0.08
N LEU A 102 -13.79 -13.97 -1.36
CA LEU A 102 -14.12 -12.70 -2.00
C LEU A 102 -15.64 -12.47 -2.07
N LYS A 103 -16.37 -13.50 -2.51
CA LYS A 103 -17.84 -13.49 -2.57
C LYS A 103 -18.46 -13.25 -1.19
N ASN A 104 -18.06 -14.02 -0.19
CA ASN A 104 -18.58 -13.89 1.18
C ASN A 104 -18.30 -12.51 1.76
N THR A 105 -17.09 -11.97 1.57
CA THR A 105 -16.73 -10.63 2.06
C THR A 105 -17.67 -9.58 1.47
N ALA A 106 -17.91 -9.63 0.15
CA ALA A 106 -18.81 -8.70 -0.53
C ALA A 106 -20.28 -8.88 -0.11
N GLU A 107 -20.74 -10.12 0.07
CA GLU A 107 -22.10 -10.43 0.54
C GLU A 107 -22.33 -9.97 1.97
N ILE A 108 -21.39 -10.23 2.88
CA ILE A 108 -21.46 -9.80 4.28
C ILE A 108 -21.50 -8.27 4.34
N PHE A 109 -20.65 -7.57 3.58
CA PHE A 109 -20.71 -6.11 3.54
C PHE A 109 -22.09 -5.61 3.08
N ARG A 110 -22.62 -6.15 1.98
CA ARG A 110 -23.93 -5.75 1.44
C ARG A 110 -25.09 -6.07 2.38
N ARG A 111 -25.05 -7.19 3.09
CA ARG A 111 -26.15 -7.65 3.95
C ARG A 111 -26.10 -7.04 5.35
N GLU A 112 -24.90 -6.93 5.93
CA GLU A 112 -24.72 -6.65 7.36
C GLU A 112 -24.25 -5.22 7.64
N ILE A 113 -23.55 -4.58 6.70
CA ILE A 113 -22.93 -3.27 6.92
C ILE A 113 -23.69 -2.18 6.15
N LEU A 114 -23.90 -2.37 4.85
CA LEU A 114 -24.53 -1.37 3.99
C LEU A 114 -25.92 -0.90 4.49
N PRO A 115 -26.83 -1.77 4.99
CA PRO A 115 -28.14 -1.35 5.48
C PRO A 115 -28.09 -0.56 6.80
N LYS A 116 -26.98 -0.61 7.54
CA LYS A 116 -26.81 0.13 8.80
C LYS A 116 -26.53 1.62 8.56
N ILE A 117 -26.17 2.00 7.34
CA ILE A 117 -25.96 3.39 6.93
C ILE A 117 -27.25 3.87 6.27
N LYS A 118 -27.82 5.01 6.68
CA LYS A 118 -29.06 5.52 6.08
C LYS A 118 -28.81 6.02 4.65
N ASP A 119 -29.75 5.80 3.74
CA ASP A 119 -29.68 6.37 2.39
C ASP A 119 -29.60 7.90 2.44
N GLY A 120 -28.79 8.47 1.55
CA GLY A 120 -28.61 9.91 1.47
C GLY A 120 -27.18 10.34 1.12
N GLU A 121 -26.96 11.64 1.21
CA GLU A 121 -25.67 12.27 0.97
C GLU A 121 -25.06 12.72 2.29
N TYR A 122 -23.76 12.48 2.43
CA TYR A 122 -22.96 12.86 3.58
C TYR A 122 -21.77 13.66 3.08
N HIS A 123 -21.46 14.74 3.79
CA HIS A 123 -20.35 15.60 3.47
C HIS A 123 -19.35 15.59 4.61
N PHE A 124 -18.08 15.51 4.25
CA PHE A 124 -16.96 15.62 5.17
C PHE A 124 -15.90 16.54 4.56
N GLU A 125 -15.31 17.37 5.41
CA GLU A 125 -14.20 18.23 5.07
C GLU A 125 -13.22 18.22 6.23
N ASP A 126 -11.94 18.06 5.91
CA ASP A 126 -10.83 18.14 6.85
C ASP A 126 -9.64 18.86 6.21
N TYR A 127 -8.66 19.24 7.01
CA TYR A 127 -7.57 20.10 6.58
C TYR A 127 -6.21 19.58 7.05
N ILE A 128 -5.20 19.75 6.20
CA ILE A 128 -3.79 19.73 6.59
C ILE A 128 -3.31 21.17 6.63
N GLU A 129 -2.74 21.63 7.75
CA GLU A 129 -2.42 23.05 7.96
C GLU A 129 -1.07 23.51 7.39
N ALA A 130 -0.24 22.57 6.93
CA ALA A 130 1.04 22.86 6.27
C ALA A 130 1.49 21.71 5.37
N ASP A 131 2.05 22.03 4.21
CA ASP A 131 2.75 21.08 3.35
C ASP A 131 4.27 21.03 3.63
N GLY A 132 4.75 21.85 4.57
CA GLY A 132 6.16 21.92 4.94
C GLY A 132 7.02 22.70 3.95
N VAL A 133 6.50 23.22 2.84
CA VAL A 133 7.29 23.95 1.83
C VAL A 133 6.86 25.40 1.73
N ASP A 134 5.57 25.62 1.48
CA ASP A 134 5.03 26.98 1.39
C ASP A 134 4.64 27.51 2.78
N ALA A 135 4.30 28.79 2.86
CA ALA A 135 3.80 29.35 4.11
C ALA A 135 2.54 28.59 4.56
N PRO A 136 2.38 28.31 5.88
CA PRO A 136 1.27 27.51 6.39
C PRO A 136 -0.08 28.00 5.86
N ARG A 137 -0.84 27.07 5.29
CA ARG A 137 -2.19 27.28 4.78
C ARG A 137 -2.98 25.99 4.95
N LEU A 138 -4.30 26.11 4.97
CA LEU A 138 -5.16 24.95 4.96
C LEU A 138 -5.17 24.30 3.56
N HIS A 139 -4.93 22.99 3.52
CA HIS A 139 -5.11 22.12 2.36
C HIS A 139 -6.34 21.25 2.62
N ALA A 140 -7.43 21.53 1.92
CA ALA A 140 -8.71 20.89 2.21
C ALA A 140 -8.89 19.54 1.50
N LEU A 141 -9.19 18.49 2.28
CA LEU A 141 -9.70 17.21 1.79
C LEU A 141 -11.23 17.24 1.87
N ARG A 142 -11.90 17.09 0.73
CA ARG A 142 -13.38 17.11 0.66
C ARG A 142 -13.89 15.76 0.17
N LEU A 143 -14.85 15.21 0.90
CA LEU A 143 -15.52 13.97 0.54
C LEU A 143 -17.03 14.18 0.55
N LYS A 144 -17.67 13.95 -0.59
CA LYS A 144 -19.10 13.67 -0.67
C LYS A 144 -19.30 12.16 -0.78
N MET A 145 -19.94 11.57 0.22
CA MET A 145 -20.37 10.19 0.17
C MET A 145 -21.86 10.13 -0.20
N THR A 146 -22.18 9.49 -1.32
CA THR A 146 -23.57 9.18 -1.71
C THR A 146 -23.87 7.72 -1.40
N LYS A 147 -24.79 7.45 -0.48
CA LYS A 147 -25.24 6.11 -0.12
C LYS A 147 -26.60 5.82 -0.74
N THR A 148 -26.70 4.71 -1.47
CA THR A 148 -27.95 4.12 -2.00
C THR A 148 -28.18 2.74 -1.37
N PRO A 149 -29.34 2.09 -1.59
CA PRO A 149 -29.57 0.73 -1.12
C PRO A 149 -28.53 -0.29 -1.60
N GLU A 150 -27.91 -0.07 -2.77
CA GLU A 150 -27.03 -1.03 -3.44
C GLU A 150 -25.53 -0.74 -3.26
N LYS A 151 -25.14 0.53 -3.04
CA LYS A 151 -23.73 0.93 -3.02
C LYS A 151 -23.47 2.23 -2.27
N ILE A 152 -22.18 2.49 -2.06
CA ILE A 152 -21.62 3.75 -1.59
C ILE A 152 -20.73 4.31 -2.71
N ILE A 153 -20.88 5.59 -3.02
CA ILE A 153 -20.00 6.33 -3.92
C ILE A 153 -19.23 7.34 -3.08
N LEU A 154 -17.90 7.32 -3.19
CA LEU A 154 -17.00 8.29 -2.55
C LEU A 154 -16.49 9.24 -3.63
N ASP A 155 -16.91 10.50 -3.55
CA ASP A 155 -16.58 11.56 -4.50
C ASP A 155 -15.67 12.59 -3.81
N PHE A 156 -14.41 12.64 -4.22
CA PHE A 156 -13.41 13.57 -3.69
C PHE A 156 -13.30 14.87 -4.50
N ASN A 157 -14.19 15.08 -5.49
CA ASN A 157 -14.21 16.33 -6.25
C ASN A 157 -14.44 17.51 -5.31
N GLY A 158 -13.66 18.58 -5.55
CA GLY A 158 -13.61 19.74 -4.69
C GLY A 158 -12.48 19.70 -3.65
N THR A 159 -11.80 18.57 -3.44
CA THR A 159 -10.49 18.56 -2.74
C THR A 159 -9.54 19.55 -3.41
N ASP A 160 -8.74 20.26 -2.61
CA ASP A 160 -7.80 21.25 -3.13
C ASP A 160 -6.77 20.58 -4.08
N PRO A 161 -6.14 21.35 -5.00
CA PRO A 161 -5.06 20.83 -5.83
C PRO A 161 -3.88 20.30 -5.02
N GLU A 162 -3.03 19.52 -5.69
CA GLU A 162 -1.76 19.03 -5.12
C GLU A 162 -0.98 20.14 -4.41
N ALA A 163 -0.44 19.79 -3.25
CA ALA A 163 0.47 20.62 -2.51
C ALA A 163 1.85 20.61 -3.17
N LYS A 164 2.65 21.62 -2.86
CA LYS A 164 4.04 21.66 -3.31
C LYS A 164 4.91 20.74 -2.45
N GLY A 165 4.56 20.56 -1.17
CA GLY A 165 5.19 19.60 -0.28
C GLY A 165 4.62 18.18 -0.37
N PRO A 166 5.12 17.22 0.43
CA PRO A 166 4.93 15.78 0.23
C PRO A 166 3.66 15.22 0.89
N ILE A 167 2.56 15.98 0.84
CA ILE A 167 1.26 15.60 1.43
C ILE A 167 0.24 15.14 0.36
N ASN A 168 0.74 14.79 -0.82
CA ASN A 168 -0.05 14.46 -2.02
C ASN A 168 -0.52 13.01 -2.08
#